data_AF-A0A8C3JU60-F1
#
_entry.id   AF-A0A8C3JU60-F1
#
_cell.length_a   1.000
_cell.length_b   1.000
_cell.length_c   1.000
_cell.angle_alpha   90.00
_cell.angle_beta   90.00
_cell.angle_gamma   90.00
#
_symmetry.space_group_name_H-M   'P 1'
#
loop_
_entity.id
_entity.type
_entity.pdbx_description
1 polymer ?
#
loop_
_entity_poly.entity_id
_entity_poly.type
_entity_poly.pdbx_seq_one_letter_code
_entity_poly.pdbx_strand_id
1 'polypeptide(L)'
;MTVPRKSDLFQDDLYPDTPGPEPALEADEWLSGKDAEPILISLRDGYVPVKNRELKVVKKNILDNKPPPGPRRSHSTCEPDRPALEEVLEEIRALKETVQAQEKRISDLENKLCQFTNGTD
;
A
#
# COMPACT_ATOMS: atom_id res chain seq x y z
N MET A 1 -22.32 -2.88 29.45
CA MET A 1 -22.60 -4.32 29.36
C MET A 1 -21.49 -5.03 30.12
N THR A 2 -21.80 -5.77 31.18
CA THR A 2 -20.80 -6.44 32.04
C THR A 2 -21.07 -7.93 32.05
N VAL A 3 -20.00 -8.72 31.96
CA VAL A 3 -20.10 -10.19 32.04
C VAL A 3 -20.37 -10.56 33.51
N PRO A 4 -21.44 -11.30 33.84
CA PRO A 4 -21.72 -11.68 35.23
C PRO A 4 -20.57 -12.53 35.81
N ARG A 5 -20.01 -12.12 36.94
CA ARG A 5 -18.89 -12.80 37.63
C ARG A 5 -19.14 -12.88 39.13
N LYS A 6 -18.49 -13.83 39.79
CA LYS A 6 -18.59 -14.05 41.25
C LYS A 6 -17.61 -13.24 42.09
N SER A 7 -16.49 -12.77 41.53
CA SER A 7 -15.48 -11.96 42.21
C SER A 7 -15.43 -10.54 41.65
N ASP A 8 -15.09 -9.58 42.52
CA ASP A 8 -14.83 -8.16 42.18
C ASP A 8 -13.33 -7.89 41.91
N LEU A 9 -12.54 -8.97 41.77
CA LEU A 9 -11.13 -8.89 41.39
C LEU A 9 -11.00 -8.67 39.89
N PHE A 10 -9.84 -8.15 39.45
CA PHE A 10 -9.49 -8.07 38.03
C PHE A 10 -9.64 -9.44 37.34
N GLN A 11 -10.21 -9.44 36.13
CA GLN A 11 -10.56 -10.65 35.37
C GLN A 11 -9.66 -10.75 34.13
N ASP A 12 -8.54 -11.47 34.24
CA ASP A 12 -7.53 -11.56 33.15
C ASP A 12 -8.12 -12.07 31.83
N ASP A 13 -9.14 -12.94 31.89
CA ASP A 13 -9.78 -13.50 30.71
C ASP A 13 -10.71 -12.51 29.97
N LEU A 14 -11.17 -11.47 30.65
CA LEU A 14 -11.95 -10.39 30.04
C LEU A 14 -11.06 -9.25 29.52
N TYR A 15 -9.85 -9.14 30.05
CA TYR A 15 -8.92 -8.05 29.75
C TYR A 15 -7.58 -8.62 29.31
N PRO A 16 -7.50 -9.22 28.09
CA PRO A 16 -6.21 -9.59 27.52
C PRO A 16 -5.34 -8.34 27.31
N ASP A 17 -4.06 -8.54 27.02
CA ASP A 17 -3.16 -7.43 26.74
C ASP A 17 -3.68 -6.60 25.54
N THR A 18 -3.78 -5.29 25.74
CA THR A 18 -4.44 -4.36 24.80
C THR A 18 -3.47 -3.34 24.23
N PRO A 19 -3.69 -2.80 23.03
CA PRO A 19 -2.86 -1.73 22.48
C PRO A 19 -2.76 -0.54 23.43
N GLY A 20 -1.53 -0.20 23.82
CA GLY A 20 -1.22 0.93 24.69
C GLY A 20 -1.18 2.28 23.95
N PRO A 21 -0.95 3.37 24.69
CA PRO A 21 -0.87 4.72 24.12
C PRO A 21 0.44 5.00 23.37
N GLU A 22 1.42 4.10 23.47
CA GLU A 22 2.73 4.24 22.81
C GLU A 22 2.65 3.71 21.37
N PRO A 23 3.01 4.53 20.36
CA PRO A 23 3.02 4.06 18.98
C PRO A 23 4.17 3.06 18.76
N ALA A 24 3.91 2.01 17.99
CA ALA A 24 4.92 1.01 17.64
C ALA A 24 5.95 1.51 16.61
N LEU A 25 5.56 2.49 15.78
CA LEU A 25 6.38 3.06 14.72
C LEU A 25 6.23 4.57 14.65
N GLU A 26 7.32 5.22 14.23
CA GLU A 26 7.30 6.62 13.81
C GLU A 26 6.69 6.77 12.41
N ALA A 27 6.20 7.98 12.11
CA ALA A 27 5.56 8.26 10.82
C ALA A 27 6.50 7.98 9.62
N ASP A 28 7.78 8.34 9.74
CA ASP A 28 8.77 8.13 8.68
C ASP A 28 9.08 6.65 8.45
N GLU A 29 9.01 5.84 9.49
CA GLU A 29 9.27 4.40 9.42
C GLU A 29 8.12 3.65 8.76
N TRP A 30 6.89 4.01 9.12
CA TRP A 30 5.70 3.49 8.45
C TRP A 30 5.67 3.93 6.98
N LEU A 31 6.00 5.19 6.68
CA LEU A 31 6.07 5.68 5.31
C LEU A 31 7.17 4.99 4.48
N SER A 32 8.25 4.54 5.13
CA SER A 32 9.30 3.72 4.51
C SER A 32 8.87 2.27 4.26
N GLY A 33 7.61 1.90 4.56
CA GLY A 33 7.05 0.58 4.34
C GLY A 33 7.30 -0.43 5.46
N LYS A 34 7.69 0.03 6.67
CA LYS A 34 7.78 -0.87 7.83
C LYS A 34 6.40 -1.10 8.44
N ASP A 35 6.13 -2.34 8.84
CA ASP A 35 4.95 -2.72 9.62
C ASP A 35 5.37 -3.26 10.99
N ALA A 36 4.62 -2.90 12.03
CA ALA A 36 4.83 -3.39 13.39
C ALA A 36 3.50 -3.58 14.12
N GLU A 37 3.44 -4.57 15.00
CA GLU A 37 2.30 -4.80 15.87
C GLU A 37 2.21 -3.72 16.97
N PRO A 38 1.00 -3.40 17.47
CA PRO A 38 0.85 -2.43 18.55
C PRO A 38 1.59 -2.86 19.81
N ILE A 39 2.14 -1.88 20.54
CA ILE A 39 2.76 -2.12 21.84
C ILE A 39 1.64 -2.46 22.83
N LEU A 40 1.57 -3.72 23.27
CA LEU A 40 0.53 -4.19 24.17
C LEU A 40 0.85 -3.84 25.64
N ILE A 41 -0.19 -3.50 26.39
CA ILE A 41 -0.16 -3.24 27.83
C ILE A 41 -1.23 -4.04 28.56
N SER A 42 -0.94 -4.44 29.79
CA SER A 42 -1.91 -5.11 30.66
C SER A 42 -2.67 -4.09 31.50
N LEU A 43 -4.00 -4.19 31.53
CA LEU A 43 -4.84 -3.31 32.34
C LEU A 43 -4.84 -3.65 33.83
N ARG A 44 -4.20 -4.76 34.23
CA ARG A 44 -4.07 -5.20 35.62
C ARG A 44 -3.37 -4.17 36.51
N ASP A 45 -2.39 -3.46 35.94
CA ASP A 45 -1.56 -2.48 36.64
C ASP A 45 -2.24 -1.10 36.72
N GLY A 46 -3.48 -1.00 36.24
CA GLY A 46 -4.28 0.22 36.27
C GLY A 46 -3.83 1.26 35.24
N TYR A 47 -4.13 2.53 35.52
CA TYR A 47 -3.80 3.63 34.62
C TYR A 47 -2.29 3.87 34.56
N VAL A 48 -1.70 3.65 33.38
CA VAL A 48 -0.30 4.01 33.08
C VAL A 48 -0.30 5.38 32.40
N PRO A 49 0.27 6.43 33.03
CA PRO A 49 0.35 7.75 32.42
C PRO A 49 1.18 7.72 31.14
N VAL A 50 0.68 8.42 30.12
CA VAL A 50 1.42 8.57 28.85
C VAL A 50 2.70 9.37 29.12
N LYS A 51 3.84 8.88 28.64
CA LYS A 51 5.09 9.67 28.63
C LYS A 51 4.84 10.91 27.77
N ASN A 52 4.91 12.10 28.36
CA ASN A 52 4.59 13.36 27.68
C ASN A 52 5.47 13.53 26.43
N ARG A 53 4.88 13.29 25.26
CA ARG A 53 5.49 13.60 23.96
C ARG A 53 4.88 14.90 23.47
N GLU A 54 5.70 15.95 23.46
CA GLU A 54 5.26 17.27 23.01
C GLU A 54 4.95 17.22 21.51
N LEU A 55 3.68 17.43 21.14
CA LEU A 55 3.24 17.46 19.75
C LEU A 55 3.72 18.74 19.08
N LYS A 56 4.91 18.69 18.49
CA LYS A 56 5.48 19.80 17.72
C LYS A 56 4.93 19.78 16.29
N VAL A 57 3.88 20.55 16.06
CA VAL A 57 3.34 20.77 14.71
C VAL A 57 4.17 21.85 14.02
N VAL A 58 5.01 21.46 13.08
CA VAL A 58 5.67 22.43 12.18
C VAL A 58 4.64 22.89 11.15
N LYS A 59 3.98 24.02 11.40
CA LYS A 59 3.12 24.71 10.42
C LYS A 59 3.98 25.38 9.35
N LYS A 60 4.65 24.59 8.51
CA LYS A 60 5.20 25.09 7.25
C LYS A 60 4.06 25.10 6.23
N ASN A 61 3.71 26.28 5.71
CA ASN A 61 2.72 26.40 4.64
C ASN A 61 3.37 25.92 3.33
N ILE A 62 3.05 24.69 2.95
CA ILE A 62 3.60 24.04 1.75
C ILE A 62 2.93 24.59 0.47
N LEU A 63 1.91 25.44 0.59
CA LEU A 63 1.13 26.00 -0.52
C LEU A 63 1.64 27.36 -1.01
N ASP A 64 2.50 28.06 -0.26
CA ASP A 64 2.90 29.44 -0.59
C ASP A 64 3.88 29.54 -1.79
N ASN A 65 4.39 28.41 -2.29
CA ASN A 65 5.28 28.37 -3.46
C ASN A 65 4.53 28.12 -4.79
N LYS A 66 3.25 28.49 -4.90
CA LYS A 66 2.47 28.30 -6.14
C LYS A 66 2.79 29.41 -7.16
N PRO A 67 3.29 29.10 -8.37
CA PRO A 67 3.31 30.05 -9.49
C PRO A 67 1.87 30.49 -9.84
N PRO A 68 1.68 31.66 -10.51
CA PRO A 68 0.35 32.22 -10.79
C PRO A 68 -0.57 31.21 -11.50
N PRO A 69 -1.89 31.30 -11.28
CA PRO A 69 -2.84 30.29 -11.73
C PRO A 69 -2.99 30.30 -13.26
N GLY A 70 -2.18 29.50 -13.93
CA GLY A 70 -2.45 29.03 -15.29
C GLY A 70 -3.62 28.03 -15.33
N PRO A 71 -4.19 27.73 -16.50
CA PRO A 71 -5.37 26.88 -16.62
C PRO A 71 -5.12 25.50 -16.01
N ARG A 72 -5.92 25.18 -14.99
CA ARG A 72 -5.79 24.01 -14.12
C ARG A 72 -5.94 22.70 -14.93
N ARG A 73 -4.84 21.95 -15.09
CA ARG A 73 -4.89 20.49 -15.20
C ARG A 73 -4.82 19.92 -13.79
N SER A 74 -5.84 19.17 -13.36
CA SER A 74 -5.78 18.38 -12.14
C SER A 74 -4.64 17.39 -12.25
N HIS A 75 -3.60 17.55 -11.42
CA HIS A 75 -2.55 16.57 -11.26
C HIS A 75 -2.60 16.06 -9.82
N SER A 76 -3.02 14.81 -9.68
CA SER A 76 -2.84 14.01 -8.47
C SER A 76 -1.34 13.92 -8.19
N THR A 77 -0.89 14.31 -7.00
CA THR A 77 0.50 14.16 -6.59
C THR A 77 0.73 12.74 -6.07
N CYS A 78 0.84 11.81 -7.00
CA CYS A 78 1.82 10.75 -6.88
C CYS A 78 2.97 11.25 -7.74
N GLU A 79 4.10 11.65 -7.13
CA GLU A 79 5.32 11.80 -7.92
C GLU A 79 5.57 10.44 -8.57
N PRO A 80 5.52 10.30 -9.91
CA PRO A 80 5.96 9.06 -10.51
C PRO A 80 7.46 9.02 -10.25
N ASP A 81 7.96 7.98 -9.58
CA ASP A 81 9.38 7.64 -9.65
C ASP A 81 9.70 7.51 -11.15
N ARG A 82 10.24 8.58 -11.74
CA ARG A 82 10.64 8.65 -13.15
C ARG A 82 11.38 7.38 -13.63
N PRO A 83 12.31 6.78 -12.84
CA PRO A 83 12.92 5.51 -13.24
C PRO A 83 11.92 4.36 -13.33
N ALA A 84 10.98 4.23 -12.38
CA ALA A 84 9.96 3.18 -12.40
C ALA A 84 8.96 3.36 -13.55
N LEU A 85 8.61 4.60 -13.90
CA LEU A 85 7.74 4.87 -15.05
C LEU A 85 8.42 4.51 -16.38
N GLU A 86 9.72 4.79 -16.54
CA GLU A 86 10.46 4.42 -17.76
C GLU A 86 10.60 2.89 -17.87
N GLU A 87 10.85 2.20 -16.76
CA GLU A 87 10.90 0.73 -16.71
C GLU A 87 9.56 0.11 -17.14
N VAL A 88 8.44 0.61 -16.61
CA VAL A 88 7.09 0.14 -17.00
C VAL A 88 6.81 0.41 -18.48
N LEU A 89 7.25 1.56 -19.03
CA LEU A 89 7.08 1.86 -20.45
C LEU A 89 7.90 0.92 -21.34
N GLU A 90 9.12 0.57 -20.93
CA GLU A 90 9.96 -0.39 -21.63
C GLU A 90 9.34 -1.80 -21.59
N GLU A 91 8.81 -2.22 -20.44
CA GLU A 91 8.13 -3.51 -20.31
C GLU A 91 6.88 -3.57 -21.21
N ILE A 92 6.09 -2.49 -21.26
CA ILE A 92 4.95 -2.40 -22.18
C ILE A 92 5.41 -2.51 -23.65
N ARG A 93 6.54 -1.89 -24.02
CA ARG A 93 7.10 -2.02 -25.37
C ARG A 93 7.50 -3.47 -25.67
N ALA A 94 8.24 -4.12 -24.78
CA ALA A 94 8.69 -5.50 -24.93
C ALA A 94 7.52 -6.50 -24.99
N LEU A 95 6.50 -6.33 -24.16
CA LEU A 95 5.29 -7.15 -24.19
C LEU A 95 4.54 -7.00 -25.52
N LYS A 96 4.44 -5.78 -26.07
CA LYS A 96 3.80 -5.55 -27.37
C LYS A 96 4.55 -6.21 -28.53
N GLU A 97 5.88 -6.16 -28.52
CA GLU A 97 6.69 -6.87 -29.54
C GLU A 97 6.49 -8.39 -29.45
N THR A 98 6.45 -8.92 -28.23
CA THR A 98 6.21 -10.35 -27.99
C THR A 98 4.83 -10.77 -28.50
N VAL A 99 3.78 -9.99 -28.21
CA VAL A 99 2.42 -10.24 -28.71
C VAL A 99 2.40 -10.21 -30.23
N GLN A 100 3.01 -9.21 -30.86
CA GLN A 100 3.06 -9.12 -32.33
C GLN A 100 3.79 -10.31 -32.97
N ALA A 101 4.89 -10.77 -32.35
CA ALA A 101 5.62 -11.94 -32.82
C ALA A 101 4.77 -13.22 -32.69
N GLN A 102 4.01 -13.35 -31.61
CA GLN A 102 3.09 -14.47 -31.39
C GLN A 102 1.95 -14.45 -32.40
N GLU A 103 1.33 -13.29 -32.65
CA GLU A 103 0.26 -13.13 -33.67
C GLU A 103 0.74 -13.56 -35.05
N LYS A 104 1.95 -13.14 -35.46
CA LYS A 104 2.53 -13.56 -36.74
C LYS A 104 2.73 -15.07 -36.80
N ARG A 105 3.28 -15.65 -35.73
CA ARG A 105 3.50 -17.11 -35.65
C ARG A 105 2.18 -17.88 -35.72
N ILE A 106 1.14 -17.40 -35.05
CA ILE A 106 -0.20 -17.99 -35.10
C ILE A 106 -0.72 -17.96 -36.53
N SER A 107 -0.67 -16.81 -37.20
CA SER A 107 -1.10 -16.67 -38.60
C SER A 107 -0.34 -17.62 -39.54
N ASP A 108 0.98 -17.76 -39.40
CA ASP A 108 1.77 -18.69 -40.20
C ASP A 108 1.41 -20.15 -39.95
N LEU A 109 1.11 -20.51 -38.70
CA LEU A 109 0.68 -21.86 -38.33
C LEU A 109 -0.73 -22.16 -38.86
N GLU A 110 -1.65 -21.21 -38.76
CA GLU A 110 -3.01 -21.31 -39.32
C GLU A 110 -2.96 -21.48 -40.84
N ASN A 111 -2.14 -20.70 -41.54
CA ASN A 111 -1.94 -20.84 -42.99
C ASN A 111 -1.37 -22.21 -43.40
N LYS A 112 -0.46 -22.78 -42.59
CA LYS A 112 0.08 -24.13 -42.81
C LYS A 112 -0.99 -25.19 -42.58
N LEU A 113 -1.74 -25.09 -41.48
CA LEU A 113 -2.86 -25.98 -41.18
C LEU A 113 -3.90 -25.96 -42.32
N CYS A 114 -4.29 -24.78 -42.82
CA CYS A 114 -5.20 -24.64 -43.95
C CYS A 114 -4.72 -25.37 -45.22
N GLN A 115 -3.41 -25.40 -45.48
CA GLN A 115 -2.86 -26.14 -46.63
C GLN A 115 -2.97 -27.66 -46.47
N PHE A 116 -2.88 -28.17 -45.25
CA PHE A 116 -3.03 -29.60 -44.98
C PHE A 116 -4.49 -30.04 -44.92
N THR A 117 -5.41 -29.18 -44.45
CA THR A 117 -6.85 -29.50 -44.39
C THR A 117 -7.53 -29.45 -45.75
N ASN A 118 -7.02 -28.64 -46.69
CA ASN A 118 -7.58 -28.54 -48.05
C ASN A 118 -7.13 -29.69 -48.99
N GLY A 119 -6.28 -30.61 -48.51
CA GLY A 119 -5.77 -31.74 -49.27
C GLY A 119 -6.31 -33.11 -48.85
N THR A 120 -7.36 -33.16 -48.02
CA THR A 120 -8.02 -34.43 -47.63
C THR A 120 -9.44 -34.46 -48.21
N ASP A 121 -9.53 -34.81 -49.49
CA ASP A 121 -10.71 -35.43 -50.12
C ASP A 121 -10.25 -36.80 -50.65
#